data_AF-A0A1T5PBU1-F1
#
_entry.id   AF-A0A1T5PBU1-F1
#
_cell.length_a   1.000
_cell.length_b   1.000
_cell.length_c   1.000
_cell.angle_alpha   90.00
_cell.angle_beta   90.00
_cell.angle_gamma   90.00
#
_symmetry.space_group_name_H-M   'P 1'
#
loop_
_entity.id
_entity.type
_entity.pdbx_description
1 polymer ?
#
loop_
_entity_poly.entity_id
_entity_poly.type
_entity_poly.pdbx_seq_one_letter_code
_entity_poly.pdbx_strand_id
1 'polypeptide(L)'
;MKKSLFLILFAVAAGFTACEDKIDLDITKGISYPVLDAWITNEAGIQTIKFTMSVPYTDNSPAPIIDDAKITLFDLTTGESYPFLFKDNKYTYNASNKAIGVIGHGYKLHVEFKGEIFEAFDSIKRVTTIDSISYEFKTKEESISNKEGYYAKFHARDLAGATDYYWIRSYRNDTLRRLEDNFSIDGSYDEGVSDGNTFILPIREGITDYDKPFQANEKAIVRMLSLTHPSYDFLTQVNNQVNSGGLFAKVLENVKSNVHNTTPSGKTRILGWFGTSAVSRAERTFK
;
A
#
# COMPACT_ATOMS: atom_id res chain seq x y z
N MET A 1 30.46 -16.74 -51.25
CA MET A 1 30.53 -15.97 -49.98
C MET A 1 29.14 -15.65 -49.41
N LYS A 2 28.18 -15.11 -50.17
CA LYS A 2 26.81 -14.78 -49.66
C LYS A 2 25.98 -15.97 -49.15
N LYS A 3 26.11 -17.17 -49.76
CA LYS A 3 25.37 -18.38 -49.33
C LYS A 3 25.89 -19.00 -48.02
N SER A 4 27.18 -18.87 -47.72
CA SER A 4 27.79 -19.39 -46.48
C SER A 4 27.48 -18.50 -45.29
N LEU A 5 27.35 -17.18 -45.50
CA LEU A 5 26.92 -16.23 -44.46
C LEU A 5 25.46 -16.47 -44.04
N PHE A 6 24.59 -16.88 -44.96
CA PHE A 6 23.18 -17.20 -44.70
C PHE A 6 23.01 -18.47 -43.86
N LEU A 7 23.86 -19.48 -44.09
CA LEU A 7 23.87 -20.73 -43.30
C LEU A 7 24.36 -20.50 -41.87
N ILE A 8 25.34 -19.62 -41.68
CA ILE A 8 25.84 -19.24 -40.34
C ILE A 8 24.76 -18.44 -39.59
N LEU A 9 24.05 -17.53 -40.27
CA LEU A 9 22.97 -16.75 -39.67
C LEU A 9 21.79 -17.63 -39.23
N PHE A 10 21.48 -18.68 -40.01
CA PHE A 10 20.42 -19.64 -39.66
C PHE A 10 20.82 -20.55 -38.49
N ALA A 11 22.09 -20.95 -38.41
CA ALA A 11 22.63 -21.75 -37.29
C ALA A 11 22.68 -20.96 -35.97
N VAL A 12 22.99 -19.65 -36.03
CA VAL A 12 22.97 -18.76 -34.86
C VAL A 12 21.53 -18.50 -34.40
N ALA A 13 20.58 -18.33 -35.32
CA ALA A 13 19.17 -18.16 -34.98
C ALA A 13 18.54 -19.39 -34.32
N ALA A 14 19.00 -20.60 -34.68
CA ALA A 14 18.54 -21.85 -34.06
C ALA A 14 19.10 -22.08 -32.64
N GLY A 15 20.19 -21.41 -32.26
CA GLY A 15 20.80 -21.53 -30.92
C GLY A 15 20.11 -20.70 -29.83
N PHE A 16 19.20 -19.79 -30.19
CA PHE A 16 18.45 -18.95 -29.23
C PHE A 16 17.06 -19.48 -28.90
N THR A 17 16.75 -20.74 -29.25
CA THR A 17 15.58 -21.41 -28.68
C THR A 17 15.94 -21.82 -27.24
N ALA A 18 15.99 -20.84 -26.34
CA ALA A 18 15.98 -21.09 -24.92
C ALA A 18 14.64 -21.77 -24.61
N CYS A 19 14.63 -23.10 -24.62
CA CYS A 19 13.59 -23.87 -23.97
C CYS A 19 13.68 -23.51 -22.49
N GLU A 20 12.88 -22.54 -22.06
CA GLU A 20 12.56 -22.41 -20.66
C GLU A 20 11.76 -23.67 -20.31
N ASP A 21 12.45 -24.68 -19.76
CA ASP A 21 11.78 -25.75 -19.05
C ASP A 21 11.02 -25.08 -17.90
N LYS A 22 9.71 -24.95 -18.06
CA LYS A 22 8.83 -24.58 -16.96
C LYS A 22 9.00 -25.68 -15.92
N ILE A 23 9.73 -25.37 -14.86
CA ILE A 23 9.76 -26.20 -13.68
C ILE A 23 8.36 -26.09 -13.07
N ASP A 24 7.50 -27.02 -13.44
CA ASP A 24 6.17 -27.17 -12.85
C ASP A 24 6.39 -27.82 -11.49
N LEU A 25 6.68 -26.98 -10.49
CA LEU A 25 6.77 -27.43 -9.11
C LEU A 25 5.36 -27.87 -8.69
N ASP A 26 5.17 -29.17 -8.51
CA ASP A 26 3.97 -29.74 -7.88
C ASP A 26 3.97 -29.37 -6.40
N ILE A 27 3.55 -28.13 -6.13
CA ILE A 27 3.44 -27.60 -4.78
C ILE A 27 2.05 -27.98 -4.29
N THR A 28 2.03 -28.70 -3.18
CA THR A 28 0.79 -29.04 -2.47
C THR A 28 -0.04 -27.78 -2.28
N LYS A 29 -1.32 -27.82 -2.67
CA LYS A 29 -2.22 -26.68 -2.51
C LYS A 29 -2.16 -26.18 -1.06
N GLY A 30 -1.67 -24.96 -0.90
CA GLY A 30 -1.58 -24.30 0.40
C GLY A 30 -2.96 -24.16 1.03
N ILE A 31 -3.00 -24.12 2.36
CA ILE A 31 -4.23 -23.81 3.10
C ILE A 31 -4.66 -22.39 2.74
N SER A 32 -5.89 -22.22 2.28
CA SER A 32 -6.48 -20.91 2.01
C SER A 32 -7.01 -20.29 3.30
N TYR A 33 -6.67 -19.03 3.55
CA TYR A 33 -7.08 -18.29 4.74
C TYR A 33 -7.92 -17.07 4.35
N PRO A 34 -8.90 -16.68 5.18
CA PRO A 34 -9.52 -15.36 5.08
C PRO A 34 -8.47 -14.25 5.22
N VAL A 35 -8.59 -13.19 4.43
CA VAL A 35 -7.68 -12.03 4.38
C VAL A 35 -8.50 -10.75 4.49
N LEU A 36 -8.21 -9.97 5.52
CA LEU A 36 -8.88 -8.70 5.81
C LEU A 36 -7.98 -7.52 5.40
N ASP A 37 -8.46 -6.67 4.51
CA ASP A 37 -7.85 -5.38 4.16
C ASP A 37 -8.81 -4.27 4.60
N ALA A 38 -8.56 -3.74 5.80
CA ALA A 38 -9.41 -2.78 6.46
C ALA A 38 -8.62 -1.52 6.84
N TRP A 39 -8.74 -0.46 6.03
CA TRP A 39 -8.11 0.82 6.32
C TRP A 39 -9.14 1.92 6.49
N ILE A 40 -9.19 2.53 7.69
CA ILE A 40 -10.13 3.60 8.02
C ILE A 40 -9.40 4.92 8.11
N THR A 41 -10.01 5.98 7.58
CA THR A 41 -9.39 7.31 7.54
C THR A 41 -10.26 8.38 8.19
N ASN A 42 -9.66 9.54 8.43
CA ASN A 42 -10.37 10.77 8.81
C ASN A 42 -10.95 11.55 7.61
N GLU A 43 -10.86 11.02 6.38
CA GLU A 43 -11.49 11.64 5.22
C GLU A 43 -12.99 11.35 5.18
N ALA A 44 -13.78 12.35 4.81
CA ALA A 44 -15.20 12.15 4.51
C ALA A 44 -15.38 11.33 3.22
N GLY A 45 -16.45 10.56 3.16
CA GLY A 45 -16.79 9.74 2.00
C GLY A 45 -17.02 8.28 2.33
N ILE A 46 -17.02 7.42 1.31
CA ILE A 46 -17.24 5.98 1.50
C ILE A 46 -15.96 5.35 2.03
N GLN A 47 -16.02 4.77 3.23
CA GLN A 47 -14.99 3.91 3.80
C GLN A 47 -15.22 2.47 3.33
N THR A 48 -14.16 1.74 3.01
CA THR A 48 -14.27 0.39 2.45
C THR A 48 -13.36 -0.60 3.15
N ILE A 49 -13.86 -1.79 3.40
CA ILE A 49 -13.13 -2.96 3.90
C ILE A 49 -13.28 -4.07 2.87
N LYS A 50 -12.18 -4.71 2.49
CA LYS A 50 -12.19 -5.91 1.64
C LYS A 50 -11.97 -7.12 2.52
N PHE A 51 -12.78 -8.15 2.32
CA PHE A 51 -12.62 -9.43 2.99
C PHE A 51 -12.67 -10.53 1.94
N THR A 52 -11.59 -11.27 1.81
CA THR A 52 -11.39 -12.25 0.72
C THR A 52 -10.75 -13.53 1.22
N MET A 53 -10.70 -14.56 0.37
CA MET A 53 -9.88 -15.75 0.60
C MET A 53 -8.54 -15.61 -0.12
N SER A 54 -7.45 -16.05 0.52
CA SER A 54 -6.13 -16.11 -0.10
C SER A 54 -6.11 -17.15 -1.23
N VAL A 55 -5.48 -16.81 -2.34
CA VAL A 55 -5.24 -17.73 -3.46
C VAL A 55 -3.78 -18.21 -3.45
N PRO A 56 -3.47 -19.38 -4.03
CA PRO A 56 -2.10 -19.81 -4.24
C PRO A 56 -1.32 -18.76 -5.02
N TYR A 57 -0.01 -18.61 -4.76
CA TYR A 57 0.82 -17.64 -5.46
C TYR A 57 0.93 -17.91 -6.97
N THR A 58 0.65 -19.14 -7.41
CA THR A 58 0.62 -19.56 -8.81
C THR A 58 -0.70 -19.22 -9.51
N ASP A 59 -1.72 -18.82 -8.75
CA ASP A 59 -3.05 -18.49 -9.27
C ASP A 59 -3.18 -16.97 -9.49
N ASN A 60 -3.43 -16.59 -10.75
CA ASN A 60 -3.64 -15.20 -11.15
C ASN A 60 -5.12 -14.79 -11.15
N SER A 61 -6.02 -15.66 -10.69
CA SER A 61 -7.45 -15.38 -10.59
C SER A 61 -7.73 -14.34 -9.49
N PRO A 62 -8.81 -13.54 -9.63
CA PRO A 62 -9.25 -12.67 -8.54
C PRO A 62 -9.53 -13.46 -7.26
N ALA A 63 -9.05 -12.94 -6.12
CA ALA A 63 -9.30 -13.54 -4.82
C ALA A 63 -10.82 -13.65 -4.55
N PRO A 64 -11.33 -14.84 -4.15
CA PRO A 64 -12.75 -15.00 -3.81
C PRO A 64 -13.18 -14.04 -2.71
N ILE A 65 -14.35 -13.42 -2.85
CA ILE A 65 -14.90 -12.48 -1.87
C ILE A 65 -15.59 -13.26 -0.75
N ILE A 66 -15.44 -12.78 0.48
CA ILE A 66 -16.23 -13.21 1.64
C ILE A 66 -17.31 -12.15 1.87
N ASP A 67 -18.58 -12.55 1.79
CA ASP A 67 -19.74 -11.65 1.84
C ASP A 67 -20.72 -11.95 3.00
N ASP A 68 -20.45 -12.99 3.78
CA ASP A 68 -21.29 -13.50 4.87
C ASP A 68 -20.82 -13.09 6.28
N ALA A 69 -19.78 -12.25 6.37
CA ALA A 69 -19.31 -11.68 7.64
C ALA A 69 -20.14 -10.47 8.08
N LYS A 70 -20.17 -10.22 9.39
CA LYS A 70 -20.69 -8.97 9.98
C LYS A 70 -19.53 -8.15 10.52
N ILE A 71 -19.37 -6.93 10.02
CA ILE A 71 -18.23 -6.08 10.38
C ILE A 71 -18.74 -4.80 11.01
N THR A 72 -18.29 -4.52 12.25
CA THR A 72 -18.62 -3.28 12.96
C THR A 72 -17.33 -2.67 13.49
N LEU A 73 -17.14 -1.38 13.19
CA LEU A 73 -16.07 -0.59 13.78
C LEU A 73 -16.60 0.13 15.02
N PHE A 74 -15.84 0.13 16.10
CA PHE A 74 -16.14 0.89 17.31
C PHE A 74 -15.05 1.94 17.54
N ASP A 75 -15.47 3.19 17.77
CA ASP A 75 -14.62 4.22 18.34
C ASP A 75 -14.57 4.00 19.86
N LEU A 76 -13.41 3.60 20.37
CA LEU A 76 -13.20 3.31 21.79
C LEU A 76 -13.12 4.57 22.65
N THR A 77 -12.96 5.75 22.03
CA THR A 77 -12.89 7.04 22.71
C THR A 77 -14.27 7.63 22.92
N THR A 78 -15.16 7.52 21.92
CA THR A 78 -16.53 8.09 22.00
C THR A 78 -17.61 7.05 22.33
N GLY A 79 -17.34 5.77 22.07
CA GLY A 79 -18.34 4.69 22.14
C GLY A 79 -19.23 4.59 20.90
N GLU A 80 -19.00 5.39 19.85
CA GLU A 80 -19.76 5.29 18.60
C GLU A 80 -19.45 3.98 17.85
N SER A 81 -20.45 3.46 17.12
CA SER A 81 -20.33 2.24 16.33
C SER A 81 -20.73 2.49 14.87
N TYR A 82 -19.98 1.90 13.94
CA TYR A 82 -20.14 2.04 12.51
C TYR A 82 -20.29 0.66 11.87
N PRO A 83 -21.52 0.18 11.60
CA PRO A 83 -21.74 -1.10 10.95
C PRO A 83 -21.45 -0.99 9.44
N PHE A 84 -20.53 -1.79 8.93
CA PHE A 84 -20.21 -1.83 7.50
C PHE A 84 -21.15 -2.81 6.78
N LEU A 85 -21.74 -2.35 5.68
CA LEU A 85 -22.67 -3.13 4.86
C LEU A 85 -21.98 -3.67 3.61
N PHE A 86 -22.23 -4.94 3.29
CA PHE A 86 -21.70 -5.54 2.08
C PHE A 86 -22.39 -4.97 0.83
N LYS A 87 -21.60 -4.43 -0.10
CA LYS A 87 -22.03 -3.86 -1.39
C LYS A 87 -20.86 -3.85 -2.38
N ASP A 88 -21.11 -4.20 -3.64
CA ASP A 88 -20.14 -4.12 -4.74
C ASP A 88 -18.79 -4.82 -4.42
N ASN A 89 -18.87 -6.07 -3.92
CA ASN A 89 -17.73 -6.91 -3.54
C ASN A 89 -16.88 -6.37 -2.37
N LYS A 90 -17.42 -5.47 -1.54
CA LYS A 90 -16.74 -4.86 -0.39
C LYS A 90 -17.71 -4.60 0.76
N TYR A 91 -17.19 -4.46 1.96
CA TYR A 91 -17.90 -3.90 3.10
C TYR A 91 -17.73 -2.39 3.10
N THR A 92 -18.83 -1.63 3.21
CA THR A 92 -18.81 -0.17 3.04
C THR A 92 -19.56 0.55 4.16
N TYR A 93 -19.07 1.72 4.52
CA TYR A 93 -19.77 2.68 5.38
C TYR A 93 -19.72 4.07 4.75
N ASN A 94 -20.87 4.75 4.67
CA ASN A 94 -20.95 6.09 4.10
C ASN A 94 -20.68 7.15 5.17
N ALA A 95 -19.44 7.63 5.23
CA ALA A 95 -18.97 8.70 6.13
C ALA A 95 -18.97 10.08 5.45
N SER A 96 -19.84 10.32 4.45
CA SER A 96 -19.87 11.61 3.73
C SER A 96 -20.37 12.76 4.60
N ASN A 97 -21.31 12.50 5.52
CA ASN A 97 -21.88 13.52 6.39
C ASN A 97 -21.04 13.75 7.66
N LYS A 98 -20.34 12.70 8.12
CA LYS A 98 -19.48 12.71 9.31
C LYS A 98 -18.36 11.70 9.08
N ALA A 99 -17.12 12.19 8.99
CA ALA A 99 -15.96 11.32 8.92
C ALA A 99 -15.88 10.45 10.19
N ILE A 100 -15.46 9.20 10.02
CA ILE A 100 -15.29 8.26 11.14
C ILE A 100 -14.04 8.62 11.95
N GLY A 101 -12.93 8.84 11.25
CA GLY A 101 -11.62 8.99 11.86
C GLY A 101 -11.44 10.34 12.56
N VAL A 102 -11.03 10.29 13.82
CA VAL A 102 -10.64 11.45 14.63
C VAL A 102 -9.22 11.23 15.15
N ILE A 103 -8.37 12.24 14.99
CA ILE A 103 -6.96 12.17 15.44
C ILE A 103 -6.92 11.96 16.96
N GLY A 104 -6.10 11.00 17.40
CA GLY A 104 -5.94 10.61 18.79
C GLY A 104 -6.93 9.56 19.29
N HIS A 105 -7.96 9.23 18.52
CA HIS A 105 -8.92 8.18 18.91
C HIS A 105 -8.36 6.78 18.66
N GLY A 106 -8.78 5.84 19.52
CA GLY A 106 -8.54 4.41 19.37
C GLY A 106 -9.76 3.71 18.79
N TYR A 107 -9.54 2.72 17.93
CA TYR A 107 -10.61 2.00 17.25
C TYR A 107 -10.46 0.50 17.42
N LYS A 108 -11.62 -0.18 17.50
CA LYS A 108 -11.72 -1.64 17.47
C LYS A 108 -12.54 -2.06 16.26
N LEU A 109 -11.99 -2.91 15.41
CA LEU A 109 -12.73 -3.61 14.38
C LEU A 109 -13.22 -4.95 14.94
N HIS A 110 -14.53 -5.16 14.93
CA HIS A 110 -15.21 -6.39 15.33
C HIS A 110 -15.76 -7.11 14.11
N VAL A 111 -15.37 -8.36 13.92
CA VAL A 111 -15.78 -9.20 12.79
C VAL A 111 -16.40 -10.49 13.32
N GLU A 112 -17.65 -10.74 12.96
CA GLU A 112 -18.29 -12.05 13.13
C GLU A 112 -18.22 -12.82 11.82
N PHE A 113 -17.55 -13.97 11.82
CA PHE A 113 -17.38 -14.79 10.62
C PHE A 113 -17.41 -16.28 10.98
N LYS A 114 -18.28 -17.06 10.33
CA LYS A 114 -18.47 -18.51 10.56
C LYS A 114 -18.71 -18.91 12.02
N GLY A 115 -19.39 -18.05 12.78
CA GLY A 115 -19.69 -18.28 14.20
C GLY A 115 -18.51 -18.01 15.14
N GLU A 116 -17.38 -17.53 14.63
CA GLU A 116 -16.23 -17.07 15.40
C GLU A 116 -16.18 -15.53 15.39
N ILE A 117 -15.59 -14.96 16.45
CA ILE A 117 -15.45 -13.52 16.67
C ILE A 117 -13.98 -13.15 16.56
N PHE A 118 -13.72 -12.10 15.79
CA PHE A 118 -12.38 -11.55 15.62
C PHE A 118 -12.36 -10.07 15.99
N GLU A 119 -11.30 -9.67 16.66
CA GLU A 119 -11.06 -8.29 17.06
C GLU A 119 -9.69 -7.83 16.59
N ALA A 120 -9.63 -6.59 16.10
CA ALA A 120 -8.39 -5.91 15.74
C ALA A 120 -8.44 -4.47 16.26
N PHE A 121 -7.27 -3.91 16.56
CA PHE A 121 -7.16 -2.59 17.19
C PHE A 121 -6.12 -1.74 16.48
N ASP A 122 -6.43 -0.45 16.32
CA ASP A 122 -5.46 0.56 15.88
C ASP A 122 -5.89 1.96 16.38
N SER A 123 -5.05 2.97 16.20
CA SER A 123 -5.36 4.36 16.61
C SER A 123 -4.92 5.36 15.56
N ILE A 124 -5.69 6.42 15.38
CA ILE A 124 -5.33 7.47 14.43
C ILE A 124 -4.27 8.38 15.06
N LYS A 125 -3.07 8.37 14.47
CA LYS A 125 -1.98 9.27 14.87
C LYS A 125 -2.11 10.64 14.20
N ARG A 126 -1.32 11.60 14.69
CA ARG A 126 -1.20 12.92 14.06
C ARG A 126 -0.53 12.77 12.68
N VAL A 127 -0.78 13.74 11.80
CA VAL A 127 -0.15 13.80 10.48
C VAL A 127 0.24 15.24 10.19
N THR A 128 1.38 15.44 9.53
CA THR A 128 1.79 16.77 9.09
C THR A 128 1.06 17.22 7.82
N THR A 129 1.07 18.53 7.56
CA THR A 129 0.57 19.11 6.32
C THR A 129 1.62 19.01 5.20
N ILE A 130 1.17 18.73 3.98
CA ILE A 130 2.02 18.88 2.80
C ILE A 130 1.93 20.35 2.37
N ASP A 131 3.03 21.08 2.48
CA ASP A 131 3.10 22.52 2.22
C ASP A 131 2.94 22.84 0.73
N SER A 132 3.64 22.09 -0.12
CA SER A 132 3.59 22.28 -1.58
C SER A 132 4.16 21.09 -2.35
N ILE A 133 3.94 21.10 -3.67
CA ILE A 133 4.62 20.23 -4.62
C ILE A 133 5.31 21.12 -5.66
N SER A 134 6.63 21.02 -5.74
CA SER A 134 7.43 21.62 -6.81
C SER A 134 7.70 20.62 -7.92
N TYR A 135 8.04 21.08 -9.11
CA TYR A 135 8.43 20.23 -10.22
C TYR A 135 9.48 20.89 -11.10
N GLU A 136 10.22 20.07 -11.81
CA GLU A 136 11.23 20.48 -12.79
C GLU A 136 11.06 19.63 -14.05
N PHE A 137 11.08 20.27 -15.22
CA PHE A 137 11.17 19.56 -16.49
C PHE A 137 12.63 19.15 -16.73
N LYS A 138 12.85 17.88 -17.12
CA LYS A 138 14.18 17.36 -17.47
C LYS A 138 14.15 16.77 -18.86
N THR A 139 15.15 17.09 -19.68
CA THR A 139 15.40 16.37 -20.94
C THR A 139 15.90 14.96 -20.67
N LYS A 140 16.05 14.14 -21.73
CA LYS A 140 16.62 12.79 -21.60
C LYS A 140 18.05 12.81 -21.08
N GLU A 141 18.82 13.82 -21.45
CA GLU A 141 20.23 13.96 -21.07
C GLU A 141 20.39 14.42 -19.61
N GLU A 142 19.40 15.16 -19.09
CA GLU A 142 19.39 15.67 -17.72
C GLU A 142 18.82 14.66 -16.70
N SER A 143 17.99 13.71 -17.15
CA SER A 143 17.33 12.76 -16.26
C SER A 143 18.13 11.47 -16.07
N ILE A 144 18.17 10.99 -14.82
CA ILE A 144 18.88 9.75 -14.46
C ILE A 144 18.27 8.53 -15.17
N SER A 145 16.97 8.55 -15.47
CA SER A 145 16.27 7.47 -16.16
C SER A 145 16.34 7.55 -17.69
N ASN A 146 16.98 8.58 -18.25
CA ASN A 146 16.94 8.90 -19.68
C ASN A 146 15.50 9.08 -20.23
N LYS A 147 14.56 9.44 -19.35
CA LYS A 147 13.17 9.76 -19.69
C LYS A 147 12.91 11.24 -19.54
N GLU A 148 12.39 11.84 -20.60
CA GLU A 148 12.00 13.25 -20.61
C GLU A 148 10.64 13.45 -19.93
N GLY A 149 10.52 14.50 -19.12
CA GLY A 149 9.27 14.87 -18.48
C GLY A 149 9.48 15.68 -17.20
N TYR A 150 8.39 15.85 -16.45
CA TYR A 150 8.37 16.55 -15.17
C TYR A 150 8.62 15.59 -14.01
N TYR A 151 9.57 15.99 -13.16
CA TYR A 151 9.93 15.32 -11.92
C TYR A 151 9.48 16.17 -10.74
N ALA A 152 8.64 15.59 -9.87
CA ALA A 152 8.01 16.30 -8.77
C ALA A 152 8.68 16.00 -7.43
N LYS A 153 8.65 17.00 -6.53
CA LYS A 153 9.05 16.87 -5.12
C LYS A 153 7.96 17.44 -4.24
N PHE A 154 7.56 16.70 -3.21
CA PHE A 154 6.73 17.29 -2.16
C PHE A 154 7.59 18.02 -1.11
N HIS A 155 6.97 18.98 -0.43
CA HIS A 155 7.56 19.72 0.68
C HIS A 155 6.64 19.58 1.88
N ALA A 156 7.20 19.09 2.98
CA ALA A 156 6.53 18.95 4.25
C ALA A 156 7.59 18.98 5.35
N ARG A 157 7.16 19.27 6.58
CA ARG A 157 7.98 19.23 7.79
C ARG A 157 7.34 18.29 8.80
N ASP A 158 8.13 17.42 9.37
CA ASP A 158 7.70 16.55 10.46
C ASP A 158 7.23 17.33 11.70
N LEU A 159 6.36 16.74 12.52
CA LEU A 159 5.85 17.38 13.73
C LEU A 159 6.78 17.09 14.90
N ALA A 160 7.30 18.13 15.56
CA ALA A 160 8.21 17.91 16.69
C ALA A 160 7.52 17.21 17.89
N GLY A 161 8.29 16.46 18.68
CA GLY A 161 7.95 16.02 20.03
C GLY A 161 7.36 14.62 20.17
N ALA A 162 7.31 13.83 19.10
CA ALA A 162 7.00 12.40 19.13
C ALA A 162 7.42 11.74 17.82
N THR A 163 7.68 10.43 17.85
CA THR A 163 7.97 9.68 16.63
C THR A 163 6.71 9.48 15.81
N ASP A 164 6.73 9.94 14.56
CA ASP A 164 5.65 9.84 13.59
C ASP A 164 6.05 8.93 12.42
N TYR A 165 5.18 7.96 12.15
CA TYR A 165 5.33 7.03 11.03
C TYR A 165 4.40 7.47 9.92
N TYR A 166 4.95 7.61 8.72
CA TYR A 166 4.22 8.09 7.56
C TYR A 166 4.21 7.07 6.44
N TRP A 167 3.03 6.94 5.82
CA TRP A 167 2.85 6.30 4.54
C TRP A 167 2.51 7.35 3.50
N ILE A 168 3.40 7.53 2.54
CA ILE A 168 3.28 8.52 1.47
C ILE A 168 2.90 7.80 0.20
N ARG A 169 1.65 8.00 -0.23
CA ARG A 169 1.13 7.39 -1.45
C ARG A 169 0.92 8.46 -2.52
N SER A 170 1.50 8.24 -3.68
CA SER A 170 1.36 9.14 -4.83
C SER A 170 0.43 8.55 -5.91
N TYR A 171 -0.16 9.43 -6.70
CA TYR A 171 -1.03 9.09 -7.83
C TYR A 171 -0.84 10.05 -9.00
N ARG A 172 -1.25 9.59 -10.19
CA ARG A 172 -1.22 10.35 -11.44
C ARG A 172 -2.63 10.58 -11.95
N ASN A 173 -2.98 11.86 -12.15
CA ASN A 173 -4.26 12.38 -12.67
C ASN A 173 -5.49 12.14 -11.77
N ASP A 174 -5.68 10.93 -11.27
CA ASP A 174 -6.78 10.51 -10.40
C ASP A 174 -6.28 9.67 -9.22
N THR A 175 -7.17 9.24 -8.32
CA THR A 175 -6.83 8.38 -7.18
C THR A 175 -7.14 6.90 -7.42
N LEU A 176 -7.44 6.50 -8.66
CA LEU A 176 -7.76 5.12 -9.03
C LEU A 176 -6.50 4.29 -9.23
N ARG A 177 -5.44 4.91 -9.74
CA ARG A 177 -4.16 4.24 -10.00
C ARG A 177 -3.07 4.81 -9.10
N ARG A 178 -2.67 4.02 -8.12
CA ARG A 178 -1.47 4.27 -7.32
C ARG A 178 -0.26 4.36 -8.24
N LEU A 179 0.60 5.34 -7.99
CA LEU A 179 1.91 5.48 -8.60
C LEU A 179 2.95 4.79 -7.69
N GLU A 180 3.31 5.41 -6.57
CA GLU A 180 4.31 4.89 -5.64
C GLU A 180 3.82 4.88 -4.19
N ASP A 181 4.38 3.97 -3.38
CA ASP A 181 4.27 3.93 -1.92
C ASP A 181 5.67 4.18 -1.31
N ASN A 182 5.80 5.20 -0.46
CA ASN A 182 7.00 5.47 0.32
C ASN A 182 6.66 5.46 1.82
N PHE A 183 7.67 5.18 2.62
CA PHE A 183 7.57 5.07 4.06
C PHE A 183 8.61 5.97 4.72
N SER A 184 8.24 6.59 5.83
CA SER A 184 9.13 7.50 6.55
C SER A 184 8.89 7.45 8.06
N ILE A 185 9.96 7.67 8.81
CA ILE A 185 9.97 7.90 10.26
C ILE A 185 10.55 9.29 10.49
N ASP A 186 9.76 10.20 11.06
CA ASP A 186 10.13 11.60 11.36
C ASP A 186 10.68 12.36 10.12
N GLY A 187 10.10 12.10 8.94
CA GLY A 187 10.60 12.66 7.68
C GLY A 187 11.92 12.06 7.17
N SER A 188 12.44 11.03 7.83
CA SER A 188 13.64 10.25 7.49
C SER A 188 13.32 8.74 7.41
N TYR A 189 14.29 7.88 7.70
CA TYR A 189 14.14 6.42 7.70
C TYR A 189 14.23 5.78 9.10
N ASP A 190 14.76 6.49 10.08
CA ASP A 190 15.14 5.93 11.37
C ASP A 190 14.58 6.78 12.53
N GLU A 191 14.14 6.10 13.59
CA GLU A 191 13.62 6.73 14.79
C GLU A 191 14.68 7.59 15.49
N GLY A 192 14.30 8.79 15.94
CA GLY A 192 15.17 9.67 16.73
C GLY A 192 16.24 10.41 15.93
N VAL A 193 16.18 10.34 14.59
CA VAL A 193 17.15 11.03 13.71
C VAL A 193 16.67 12.42 13.28
N SER A 194 15.37 12.62 13.07
CA SER A 194 14.85 13.75 12.28
C SER A 194 13.58 14.41 12.84
N ASP A 195 13.37 14.37 14.16
CA ASP A 195 12.20 15.00 14.82
C ASP A 195 12.04 16.49 14.47
N GLY A 196 10.90 16.86 13.89
CA GLY A 196 10.55 18.26 13.53
C GLY A 196 11.26 18.84 12.29
N ASN A 197 12.02 18.03 11.55
CA ASN A 197 12.77 18.47 10.37
C ASN A 197 11.99 18.30 9.06
N THR A 198 12.51 18.90 7.98
CA THR A 198 11.96 18.68 6.65
C THR A 198 12.25 17.28 6.16
N PHE A 199 11.32 16.69 5.41
CA PHE A 199 11.53 15.37 4.83
C PHE A 199 12.81 15.33 3.98
N ILE A 200 13.54 14.23 4.03
CA ILE A 200 14.82 14.08 3.32
C ILE A 200 14.61 13.66 1.85
N LEU A 201 15.67 13.79 1.06
CA LEU A 201 15.79 13.03 -0.18
C LEU A 201 16.28 11.61 0.14
N PRO A 202 15.84 10.57 -0.59
CA PRO A 202 14.97 10.62 -1.78
C PRO A 202 13.46 10.61 -1.48
N ILE A 203 13.02 10.56 -0.21
CA ILE A 203 11.59 10.44 0.16
C ILE A 203 10.73 11.50 -0.55
N ARG A 204 11.18 12.76 -0.58
CA ARG A 204 10.46 13.86 -1.25
C ARG A 204 10.28 13.67 -2.75
N GLU A 205 11.21 12.99 -3.41
CA GLU A 205 11.21 12.72 -4.86
C GLU A 205 10.45 11.45 -5.24
N GLY A 206 10.15 10.57 -4.26
CA GLY A 206 9.44 9.30 -4.43
C GLY A 206 7.97 9.43 -4.89
N ILE A 207 7.56 10.58 -5.42
CA ILE A 207 6.22 10.84 -5.95
C ILE A 207 6.18 10.85 -7.48
N THR A 208 7.28 10.47 -8.13
CA THR A 208 7.43 10.37 -9.58
C THR A 208 7.88 8.96 -9.96
N ASP A 209 7.20 8.35 -10.93
CA ASP A 209 7.70 7.15 -11.61
C ASP A 209 8.80 7.59 -12.59
N TYR A 210 10.02 7.13 -12.34
CA TYR A 210 11.20 7.53 -13.12
C TYR A 210 11.20 6.92 -14.53
N ASP A 211 10.56 5.77 -14.74
CA ASP A 211 10.42 5.16 -16.06
C ASP A 211 9.33 5.83 -16.90
N LYS A 212 8.38 6.49 -16.22
CA LYS A 212 7.29 7.22 -16.84
C LYS A 212 7.03 8.56 -16.14
N PRO A 213 7.94 9.55 -16.27
CA PRO A 213 7.75 10.86 -15.66
C PRO A 213 6.49 11.54 -16.20
N PHE A 214 6.04 12.54 -15.45
CA PHE A 214 4.83 13.26 -15.79
C PHE A 214 5.03 14.14 -17.04
N GLN A 215 3.93 14.46 -17.70
CA GLN A 215 3.87 15.27 -18.91
C GLN A 215 3.05 16.53 -18.65
N ALA A 216 3.10 17.48 -19.58
CA ALA A 216 2.35 18.72 -19.48
C ALA A 216 0.84 18.42 -19.32
N ASN A 217 0.18 19.20 -18.46
CA ASN A 217 -1.22 19.08 -18.05
C ASN A 217 -1.59 17.84 -17.22
N GLU A 218 -0.62 16.99 -16.88
CA GLU A 218 -0.85 15.92 -15.90
C GLU A 218 -0.76 16.43 -14.47
N LYS A 219 -1.30 15.65 -13.55
CA LYS A 219 -1.40 16.00 -12.13
C LYS A 219 -0.73 14.95 -11.26
N ALA A 220 0.15 15.39 -10.35
CA ALA A 220 0.56 14.59 -9.21
C ALA A 220 -0.38 14.83 -8.03
N ILE A 221 -0.81 13.76 -7.38
CA ILE A 221 -1.58 13.78 -6.14
C ILE A 221 -0.78 13.02 -5.10
N VAL A 222 -0.55 13.61 -3.93
CA VAL A 222 0.17 12.98 -2.82
C VAL A 222 -0.75 12.92 -1.62
N ARG A 223 -0.87 11.74 -1.03
CA ARG A 223 -1.54 11.50 0.25
C ARG A 223 -0.48 11.06 1.24
N MET A 224 -0.37 11.78 2.35
CA MET A 224 0.45 11.42 3.49
C MET A 224 -0.48 10.90 4.59
N LEU A 225 -0.31 9.64 4.96
CA LEU A 225 -1.12 8.94 5.93
C LEU A 225 -0.30 8.72 7.20
N SER A 226 -0.87 9.03 8.36
CA SER A 226 -0.27 8.67 9.65
C SER A 226 -0.39 7.18 9.90
N LEU A 227 0.61 6.58 10.52
CA LEU A 227 0.60 5.18 10.93
C LEU A 227 0.93 5.04 12.41
N THR A 228 0.39 4.00 13.03
CA THR A 228 1.00 3.45 14.26
C THR A 228 2.25 2.65 13.89
N HIS A 229 3.17 2.47 14.83
CA HIS A 229 4.36 1.63 14.61
C HIS A 229 3.99 0.23 14.09
N PRO A 230 3.03 -0.52 14.67
CA PRO A 230 2.65 -1.83 14.13
C PRO A 230 2.10 -1.76 12.69
N SER A 231 1.33 -0.73 12.36
CA SER A 231 0.80 -0.51 11.00
C SER A 231 1.91 -0.16 10.00
N TYR A 232 2.95 0.56 10.44
CA TYR A 232 4.16 0.84 9.66
C TYR A 232 4.97 -0.43 9.38
N ASP A 233 5.21 -1.24 10.41
CA ASP A 233 5.90 -2.52 10.25
C ASP A 233 5.16 -3.45 9.29
N PHE A 234 3.83 -3.55 9.44
CA PHE A 234 3.00 -4.34 8.54
C PHE A 234 3.16 -3.89 7.08
N LEU A 235 2.95 -2.60 6.79
CA LEU A 235 2.98 -2.08 5.43
C LEU A 235 4.38 -2.15 4.80
N THR A 236 5.43 -1.86 5.57
CA THR A 236 6.81 -1.98 5.07
C THR A 236 7.19 -3.44 4.82
N GLN A 237 6.75 -4.37 5.67
CA GLN A 237 6.95 -5.80 5.44
C GLN A 237 6.23 -6.28 4.17
N VAL A 238 4.97 -5.88 3.97
CA VAL A 238 4.22 -6.16 2.72
C VAL A 238 4.93 -5.58 1.52
N ASN A 239 5.36 -4.31 1.58
CA ASN A 239 6.07 -3.66 0.48
C ASN A 239 7.37 -4.36 0.13
N ASN A 240 8.15 -4.74 1.15
CA ASN A 240 9.40 -5.47 0.95
C ASN A 240 9.17 -6.83 0.29
N GLN A 241 8.09 -7.54 0.64
CA GLN A 241 7.79 -8.85 0.05
C GLN A 241 7.30 -8.75 -1.40
N VAL A 242 6.46 -7.76 -1.71
CA VAL A 242 5.99 -7.52 -3.09
C VAL A 242 7.16 -7.16 -4.01
N ASN A 243 8.15 -6.44 -3.47
CA ASN A 243 9.35 -6.02 -4.19
C ASN A 243 10.55 -6.96 -3.98
N SER A 244 10.38 -8.10 -3.30
CA SER A 244 11.45 -9.08 -3.09
C SER A 244 11.79 -9.77 -4.42
N GLY A 245 13.01 -9.56 -4.92
CA GLY A 245 13.52 -10.21 -6.13
C GLY A 245 15.05 -10.23 -6.20
N GLY A 246 15.60 -11.10 -7.04
CA GLY A 246 17.05 -11.24 -7.26
C GLY A 246 17.78 -12.18 -6.30
N LEU A 247 19.10 -12.30 -6.48
CA LEU A 247 19.97 -13.27 -5.79
C LEU A 247 20.05 -13.09 -4.27
N PHE A 248 19.62 -11.92 -3.76
CA PHE A 248 19.63 -11.55 -2.34
C PHE A 248 18.22 -11.28 -1.79
N ALA A 249 17.17 -11.73 -2.48
CA ALA A 249 15.81 -11.60 -2.00
C ALA A 249 15.68 -12.24 -0.62
N LYS A 250 15.07 -11.53 0.33
CA LYS A 250 14.71 -12.12 1.62
C LYS A 250 13.73 -13.27 1.37
N VAL A 251 13.85 -14.34 2.14
CA VAL A 251 12.87 -15.42 2.14
C VAL A 251 11.49 -14.82 2.41
N LEU A 252 10.50 -15.19 1.61
CA LEU A 252 9.12 -14.76 1.84
C LEU A 252 8.65 -15.29 3.19
N GLU A 253 8.14 -14.40 4.03
CA GLU A 253 7.64 -14.72 5.36
C GLU A 253 6.17 -14.37 5.47
N ASN A 254 5.42 -15.07 6.32
CA ASN A 254 4.05 -14.67 6.58
C ASN A 254 4.02 -13.35 7.36
N VAL A 255 3.47 -12.30 6.74
CA VAL A 255 3.20 -11.03 7.42
C VAL A 255 2.23 -11.28 8.58
N LYS A 256 2.56 -10.79 9.77
CA LYS A 256 1.72 -10.97 10.95
C LYS A 256 0.44 -10.13 10.83
N SER A 257 -0.67 -10.70 11.25
CA SER A 257 -1.98 -10.03 11.28
C SER A 257 -2.25 -9.50 12.69
N ASN A 258 -2.91 -8.35 12.80
CA ASN A 258 -3.45 -7.84 14.06
C ASN A 258 -4.91 -8.24 14.31
N VAL A 259 -5.46 -9.12 13.46
CA VAL A 259 -6.81 -9.65 13.60
C VAL A 259 -6.75 -10.93 14.45
N HIS A 260 -7.25 -10.83 15.68
CA HIS A 260 -7.19 -11.90 16.67
C HIS A 260 -8.53 -12.56 16.85
N ASN A 261 -8.54 -13.90 16.87
CA ASN A 261 -9.72 -14.66 17.20
C ASN A 261 -9.94 -14.67 18.72
N THR A 262 -11.10 -14.19 19.16
CA THR A 262 -11.44 -14.08 20.59
C THR A 262 -12.46 -15.13 21.02
N THR A 263 -12.93 -15.98 20.11
CA THR A 263 -13.79 -17.12 20.44
C THR A 263 -13.01 -18.19 21.19
N PRO A 264 -13.48 -18.63 22.39
CA PRO A 264 -12.85 -19.74 23.10
C PRO A 264 -12.80 -21.00 22.23
N SER A 265 -11.61 -21.59 22.07
CA SER A 265 -11.36 -22.74 21.18
C SER A 265 -11.59 -22.49 19.69
N GLY A 266 -11.64 -21.22 19.26
CA GLY A 266 -11.64 -20.85 17.85
C GLY A 266 -10.42 -21.41 17.12
N LYS A 267 -10.63 -21.92 15.90
CA LYS A 267 -9.57 -22.53 15.07
C LYS A 267 -9.29 -21.73 13.82
N THR A 268 -10.19 -20.82 13.46
CA THR A 268 -10.04 -20.00 12.27
C THR A 268 -9.05 -18.87 12.53
N ARG A 269 -8.20 -18.59 11.55
CA ARG A 269 -7.26 -17.47 11.55
C ARG A 269 -7.60 -16.53 10.39
N ILE A 270 -7.59 -15.23 10.64
CA ILE A 270 -7.70 -14.19 9.61
C ILE A 270 -6.32 -13.56 9.40
N LEU A 271 -5.88 -13.53 8.14
CA LEU A 271 -4.70 -12.78 7.69
C LEU A 271 -5.06 -11.34 7.34
N GLY A 272 -4.07 -10.53 7.02
CA GLY A 272 -4.25 -9.12 6.65
C GLY A 272 -4.16 -8.20 7.85
N TRP A 273 -4.79 -7.02 7.77
CA TRP A 273 -4.60 -5.96 8.75
C TRP A 273 -5.80 -5.04 8.86
N PHE A 274 -6.02 -4.56 10.08
CA PHE A 274 -6.86 -3.39 10.36
C PHE A 274 -5.98 -2.21 10.73
N GLY A 275 -6.01 -1.15 9.93
CA GLY A 275 -5.25 0.08 10.14
C GLY A 275 -6.14 1.32 10.13
N THR A 276 -5.67 2.37 10.80
CA THR A 276 -6.33 3.67 10.85
C THR A 276 -5.34 4.80 10.56
N SER A 277 -5.76 5.82 9.81
CA SER A 277 -4.87 6.92 9.42
C SER A 277 -5.57 8.27 9.35
N ALA A 278 -4.89 9.30 9.86
CA ALA A 278 -5.14 10.67 9.44
C ALA A 278 -4.50 10.89 8.07
N VAL A 279 -5.15 11.64 7.21
CA VAL A 279 -4.70 11.91 5.84
C VAL A 279 -4.48 13.39 5.64
N SER A 280 -3.30 13.72 5.11
CA SER A 280 -2.96 15.01 4.54
C SER A 280 -2.79 14.87 3.03
N ARG A 281 -3.26 15.84 2.26
CA ARG A 281 -3.31 15.74 0.79
C ARG A 281 -2.84 17.03 0.14
N ALA A 282 -2.03 16.88 -0.91
CA ALA A 282 -1.70 17.95 -1.84
C ALA A 282 -1.77 17.43 -3.29
N GLU A 283 -2.03 18.34 -4.23
CA GLU A 283 -1.98 18.02 -5.65
C GLU A 283 -1.44 19.20 -6.48
N ARG A 284 -0.84 18.88 -7.61
CA ARG A 284 -0.23 19.86 -8.51
C ARG A 284 -0.32 19.41 -9.96
N THR A 285 -0.87 20.28 -10.81
CA THR A 285 -0.85 20.14 -12.27
C THR A 285 0.41 20.75 -12.85
N PHE A 286 1.04 20.05 -13.78
CA PHE A 286 2.25 20.50 -14.48
C PHE A 286 1.87 21.33 -15.70
N LYS A 287 2.55 22.46 -15.87
CA LYS A 287 2.29 23.42 -16.95
C LYS A 287 3.47 23.47 -17.92
#